data_AF-A0A0W1QQ25-F1
#
_entry.id   AF-A0A0W1QQ25-F1
#
_cell.length_a   1.000
_cell.length_b   1.000
_cell.length_c   1.000
_cell.angle_alpha   90.00
_cell.angle_beta   90.00
_cell.angle_gamma   90.00
#
_symmetry.space_group_name_H-M   'P 1'
#
loop_
_entity.id
_entity.type
_entity.pdbx_description
1 polymer ?
#
loop_
_entity_poly.entity_id
_entity_poly.type
_entity_poly.pdbx_seq_one_letter_code
_entity_poly.pdbx_strand_id
1 'polypeptide(L)'
;MTFRCFLSSFILAWAVAVFVPSMFIAYAGLSPAAAAIGTGFDRLPATTWKVADDVGPAVKLMIGGLLLGGLLLLARTRIPGAGRFAAAILIGLLAVLVTMAVVPLAFSRGFAAGLTGARFETVTTILYLFGGALAGGVYEGALAQCRRRDAGQKSLR
;
A
#
# COMPACT_ATOMS: atom_id res chain seq x y z
N MET A 1 7.68 -21.63 1.67
CA MET A 1 6.77 -20.59 2.23
C MET A 1 5.36 -21.13 2.14
N THR A 2 4.58 -21.12 3.23
CA THR A 2 3.18 -21.53 3.19
C THR A 2 2.37 -20.47 2.44
N PHE A 3 1.46 -20.90 1.56
CA PHE A 3 0.60 -19.98 0.79
C PHE A 3 -0.23 -19.06 1.70
N ARG A 4 -0.66 -19.58 2.85
CA ARG A 4 -1.43 -18.83 3.87
C ARG A 4 -0.66 -17.64 4.43
N CYS A 5 0.62 -17.82 4.81
CA CYS A 5 1.44 -16.72 5.32
C CYS A 5 1.69 -15.65 4.26
N PHE A 6 1.91 -16.06 3.02
CA PHE A 6 2.10 -15.13 1.91
C PHE A 6 0.85 -14.30 1.66
N LEU A 7 -0.30 -14.96 1.46
CA LEU A 7 -1.54 -14.30 1.06
C LEU A 7 -2.03 -13.31 2.13
N SER A 8 -1.99 -13.71 3.41
CA SER A 8 -2.36 -12.82 4.52
C SER A 8 -1.45 -11.58 4.62
N SER A 9 -0.13 -11.76 4.49
CA SER A 9 0.83 -10.66 4.52
C SER A 9 0.66 -9.74 3.31
N PHE A 10 0.36 -10.30 2.13
CA PHE A 10 0.09 -9.54 0.92
C PHE A 10 -1.18 -8.69 1.06
N ILE A 11 -2.29 -9.26 1.55
CA ILE A 11 -3.55 -8.53 1.74
C ILE A 11 -3.33 -7.35 2.71
N LEU A 12 -2.59 -7.57 3.80
CA LEU A 12 -2.27 -6.52 4.75
C LEU A 12 -1.45 -5.40 4.11
N ALA A 13 -0.42 -5.74 3.33
CA ALA A 13 0.40 -4.77 2.63
C ALA A 13 -0.39 -3.98 1.58
N TRP A 14 -1.26 -4.65 0.82
CA TRP A 14 -2.15 -3.98 -0.13
C TRP A 14 -3.10 -3.00 0.57
N ALA A 15 -3.69 -3.40 1.70
CA ALA A 15 -4.51 -2.51 2.50
C ALA A 15 -3.71 -1.29 2.99
N VAL A 16 -2.49 -1.49 3.49
CA VAL A 16 -1.60 -0.39 3.91
C VAL A 16 -1.30 0.57 2.75
N ALA A 17 -0.99 0.04 1.57
CA ALA A 17 -0.68 0.85 0.39
C ALA A 17 -1.84 1.75 -0.06
N VAL A 18 -3.09 1.37 0.26
CA VAL A 18 -4.29 2.15 -0.09
C VAL A 18 -4.74 3.06 1.06
N PHE A 19 -4.88 2.50 2.25
CA PHE A 19 -5.53 3.19 3.38
C PHE A 19 -4.60 4.17 4.10
N VAL A 20 -3.29 3.90 4.19
CA VAL A 20 -2.36 4.83 4.83
C VAL A 20 -2.25 6.17 4.08
N PRO A 21 -2.00 6.21 2.76
CA PRO A 21 -2.00 7.49 2.06
C PRO A 21 -3.37 8.15 2.08
N SER A 22 -4.46 7.38 2.00
CA SER A 22 -5.84 7.90 2.12
C SER A 22 -6.07 8.60 3.46
N MET A 23 -5.54 8.05 4.55
CA MET A 23 -5.60 8.65 5.89
C MET A 23 -4.87 9.98 5.94
N PHE A 24 -3.65 10.05 5.40
CA PHE A 24 -2.90 11.31 5.39
C PHE A 24 -3.55 12.36 4.48
N ILE A 25 -4.06 11.96 3.32
CA ILE A 25 -4.79 12.85 2.39
C ILE A 25 -6.06 13.39 3.05
N ALA A 26 -6.80 12.54 3.75
CA ALA A 26 -7.99 12.94 4.51
C ALA A 26 -7.61 13.90 5.65
N TYR A 27 -6.61 13.55 6.45
CA TYR A 27 -6.13 14.36 7.57
C TYR A 27 -5.64 15.74 7.13
N ALA A 28 -4.91 15.80 6.01
CA ALA A 28 -4.40 17.05 5.44
C ALA A 28 -5.47 17.87 4.68
N GLY A 29 -6.72 17.38 4.59
CA GLY A 29 -7.79 18.07 3.88
C GLY A 29 -7.58 18.17 2.36
N LEU A 30 -6.75 17.29 1.79
CA LEU A 30 -6.38 17.33 0.37
C LEU A 30 -7.47 16.71 -0.54
N SER A 31 -8.39 15.93 0.01
CA SER A 31 -9.54 15.40 -0.72
C SER A 31 -10.78 16.29 -0.50
N PRO A 32 -11.39 16.85 -1.57
CA PRO A 32 -12.63 17.61 -1.47
C PRO A 32 -13.78 16.81 -0.83
N ALA A 33 -13.86 15.51 -1.13
CA ALA A 33 -14.90 14.64 -0.60
C ALA A 33 -14.73 14.36 0.89
N ALA A 34 -13.48 14.22 1.36
CA ALA A 34 -13.19 14.10 2.79
C ALA A 34 -13.48 15.43 3.52
N ALA A 35 -13.09 16.56 2.93
CA ALA A 35 -13.35 17.89 3.49
C ALA A 35 -14.85 18.14 3.69
N ALA A 36 -15.71 17.63 2.81
CA ALA A 36 -17.17 17.73 2.93
C ALA A 36 -17.75 16.97 4.15
N ILE A 37 -17.08 15.91 4.63
CA ILE A 37 -17.46 15.19 5.86
C ILE A 37 -17.01 15.95 7.12
N GLY A 38 -15.94 16.75 6.99
CA GLY A 38 -15.35 17.55 8.06
C GLY A 38 -13.99 17.04 8.52
N THR A 39 -13.29 17.87 9.29
CA THR A 39 -11.97 17.58 9.86
C THR A 39 -12.10 17.14 11.32
N GLY A 40 -11.22 16.24 11.78
CA GLY A 40 -11.21 15.76 13.17
C GLY A 40 -10.74 14.31 13.29
N PHE A 41 -10.12 13.96 14.43
CA PHE A 41 -9.66 12.59 14.71
C PHE A 41 -10.83 11.61 14.90
N ASP A 42 -11.96 12.10 15.41
CA ASP A 42 -13.22 11.36 15.53
C ASP A 42 -13.78 10.93 14.17
N ARG A 43 -13.61 11.77 13.15
CA ARG A 43 -14.08 11.51 11.77
C ARG A 43 -13.03 10.86 10.88
N LEU A 44 -11.77 10.78 11.33
CA LEU A 44 -10.66 10.29 10.54
C LEU A 44 -10.90 8.89 9.92
N PRO A 45 -11.48 7.90 10.63
CA PRO A 45 -11.80 6.61 10.01
C PRO A 45 -12.77 6.74 8.83
N ALA A 46 -13.83 7.54 8.98
CA ALA A 46 -14.84 7.73 7.95
C ALA A 46 -14.29 8.52 6.75
N THR A 47 -13.51 9.57 7.00
CA THR A 47 -12.88 10.34 5.93
C THR A 47 -11.79 9.56 5.20
N THR A 48 -10.98 8.77 5.92
CA THR A 48 -10.01 7.83 5.33
C THR A 48 -10.71 6.83 4.43
N TRP A 49 -11.80 6.23 4.90
CA TRP A 49 -12.59 5.29 4.10
C TRP A 49 -13.14 5.95 2.85
N LYS A 50 -13.64 7.19 2.96
CA LYS A 50 -14.15 7.94 1.81
C LYS A 50 -13.07 8.21 0.77
N VAL A 51 -11.89 8.69 1.18
CA VAL A 51 -10.75 8.88 0.26
C VAL A 51 -10.38 7.57 -0.40
N ALA A 52 -10.28 6.49 0.37
CA ALA A 52 -9.97 5.17 -0.16
C ALA A 52 -11.04 4.69 -1.16
N ASP A 53 -12.32 4.97 -0.94
CA ASP A 53 -13.42 4.65 -1.86
C ASP A 53 -13.35 5.45 -3.16
N ASP A 54 -12.99 6.73 -3.08
CA ASP A 54 -12.86 7.60 -4.25
C ASP A 54 -11.72 7.16 -5.17
N VAL A 55 -10.66 6.58 -4.62
CA VAL A 55 -9.58 5.93 -5.39
C VAL A 55 -10.18 4.86 -6.31
N GLY A 56 -10.03 5.07 -7.61
CA GLY A 56 -10.58 4.20 -8.64
C GLY A 56 -10.15 2.73 -8.50
N PRO A 57 -11.01 1.77 -8.86
CA PRO A 57 -10.69 0.33 -8.74
C PRO A 57 -9.46 -0.06 -9.57
N ALA A 58 -9.26 0.56 -10.74
CA ALA A 58 -8.09 0.32 -11.59
C ALA A 58 -6.77 0.65 -10.87
N VAL A 59 -6.71 1.77 -10.12
CA VAL A 59 -5.52 2.15 -9.34
C VAL A 59 -5.23 1.11 -8.26
N LYS A 60 -6.25 0.70 -7.50
CA LYS A 60 -6.11 -0.30 -6.42
C LYS A 60 -5.62 -1.65 -6.95
N LEU A 61 -6.17 -2.08 -8.09
CA LEU A 61 -5.77 -3.32 -8.76
C LEU A 61 -4.36 -3.21 -9.34
N MET A 62 -3.98 -2.04 -9.88
CA MET A 62 -2.64 -1.83 -10.42
C MET A 62 -1.58 -1.85 -9.33
N ILE A 63 -1.78 -1.11 -8.23
CA ILE A 63 -0.91 -1.15 -7.05
C ILE A 63 -0.83 -2.58 -6.51
N GLY A 64 -1.98 -3.23 -6.33
CA GLY A 64 -2.06 -4.61 -5.83
C GLY A 64 -1.37 -5.63 -6.74
N GLY A 65 -1.55 -5.53 -8.05
CA GLY A 65 -0.92 -6.41 -9.04
C GLY A 65 0.60 -6.24 -9.10
N LEU A 66 1.08 -4.99 -9.10
CA LEU A 66 2.51 -4.69 -9.07
C LEU A 66 3.17 -5.13 -7.76
N LEU A 67 2.51 -4.86 -6.62
CA LEU A 67 2.93 -5.39 -5.32
C LEU A 67 2.99 -6.91 -5.34
N LEU A 68 1.90 -7.58 -5.76
CA LEU A 68 1.83 -9.04 -5.81
C LEU A 68 2.95 -9.62 -6.67
N GLY A 69 3.13 -9.09 -7.88
CA GLY A 69 4.19 -9.52 -8.80
C GLY A 69 5.59 -9.36 -8.20
N GLY A 70 5.90 -8.17 -7.68
CA GLY A 70 7.20 -7.90 -7.05
C GLY A 70 7.46 -8.78 -5.83
N LEU A 71 6.46 -8.97 -4.96
CA LEU A 71 6.59 -9.78 -3.75
C LEU A 71 6.68 -11.29 -4.07
N LEU A 72 6.02 -11.77 -5.13
CA LEU A 72 6.20 -13.13 -5.63
C LEU A 72 7.62 -13.34 -6.18
N LEU A 73 8.17 -12.37 -6.90
CA LEU A 73 9.56 -12.42 -7.36
C LEU A 73 10.52 -12.45 -6.16
N LEU A 74 10.33 -11.56 -5.19
CA LEU A 74 11.12 -11.54 -3.95
C LEU A 74 11.00 -12.85 -3.16
N ALA A 75 9.84 -13.50 -3.16
CA ALA A 75 9.66 -14.81 -2.52
C ALA A 75 10.48 -15.93 -3.19
N ARG A 76 10.89 -15.76 -4.46
CA ARG A 76 11.74 -16.70 -5.20
C ARG A 76 13.24 -16.40 -5.07
N THR A 77 13.63 -15.23 -4.57
CA THR A 77 15.04 -14.89 -4.38
C THR A 77 15.59 -15.40 -3.04
N ARG A 78 16.91 -15.56 -2.96
CA ARG A 78 17.63 -16.02 -1.75
C ARG A 78 18.18 -14.87 -0.89
N ILE A 79 17.60 -13.67 -1.00
CA ILE A 79 18.08 -12.50 -0.24
C ILE A 79 17.75 -12.68 1.25
N PRO A 80 18.75 -12.69 2.15
CA PRO A 80 18.52 -12.85 3.58
C PRO A 80 18.34 -11.51 4.29
N GLY A 81 17.70 -11.55 5.47
CA GLY A 81 17.73 -10.50 6.49
C GLY A 81 17.31 -9.11 6.00
N ALA A 82 18.09 -8.10 6.37
CA ALA A 82 17.80 -6.68 6.09
C ALA A 82 17.68 -6.37 4.59
N GLY A 83 18.46 -7.05 3.73
CA GLY A 83 18.36 -6.85 2.28
C GLY A 83 16.99 -7.24 1.72
N ARG A 84 16.35 -8.25 2.31
CA ARG A 84 15.00 -8.66 1.92
C ARG A 84 13.95 -7.62 2.32
N PHE A 85 14.12 -7.02 3.49
CA PHE A 85 13.24 -5.94 3.98
C PHE A 85 13.36 -4.69 3.10
N ALA A 86 14.59 -4.28 2.78
CA ALA A 86 14.85 -3.17 1.86
C ALA A 86 14.27 -3.44 0.46
N ALA A 87 14.41 -4.65 -0.06
CA ALA A 87 13.83 -5.05 -1.34
C ALA A 87 12.29 -4.97 -1.32
N ALA A 88 11.63 -5.37 -0.24
CA ALA A 88 10.18 -5.25 -0.11
C ALA A 88 9.71 -3.80 -0.06
N ILE A 89 10.41 -2.93 0.68
CA ILE A 89 10.16 -1.48 0.68
C ILE A 89 10.29 -0.91 -0.74
N LEU A 90 11.36 -1.27 -1.45
CA LEU A 90 11.60 -0.82 -2.82
C LEU A 90 10.49 -1.30 -3.78
N ILE A 91 10.02 -2.54 -3.64
CA ILE A 91 8.87 -3.05 -4.41
C ILE A 91 7.62 -2.21 -4.15
N GLY A 92 7.34 -1.85 -2.89
CA GLY A 92 6.20 -1.01 -2.57
C GLY A 92 6.30 0.40 -3.14
N LEU A 93 7.48 1.03 -3.05
CA LEU A 93 7.75 2.32 -3.67
C LEU A 93 7.55 2.28 -5.19
N LEU A 94 8.14 1.27 -5.86
CA LEU A 94 8.04 1.12 -7.31
C LEU A 94 6.61 0.81 -7.75
N ALA A 95 5.86 -0.02 -7.02
CA ALA A 95 4.46 -0.30 -7.34
C ALA A 95 3.62 0.98 -7.38
N VAL A 96 3.83 1.88 -6.40
CA VAL A 96 3.17 3.19 -6.36
C VAL A 96 3.66 4.10 -7.49
N LEU A 97 4.98 4.29 -7.64
CA LEU A 97 5.57 5.16 -8.67
C LEU A 97 5.13 4.77 -10.08
N VAL A 98 5.21 3.47 -10.39
CA VAL A 98 4.79 2.94 -11.69
C VAL A 98 3.30 3.20 -11.88
N THR A 99 2.46 2.92 -10.88
CA THR A 99 1.01 3.22 -10.98
C THR A 99 0.77 4.70 -11.27
N MET A 100 1.41 5.62 -10.55
CA MET A 100 1.30 7.06 -10.81
C MET A 100 1.73 7.44 -12.23
N ALA A 101 2.87 6.90 -12.69
CA ALA A 101 3.44 7.22 -13.98
C ALA A 101 2.55 6.77 -15.15
N VAL A 102 1.97 5.56 -15.07
CA VAL A 102 1.35 4.93 -16.24
C VAL A 102 -0.18 4.84 -16.18
N VAL A 103 -0.82 5.00 -15.02
CA VAL A 103 -2.30 4.92 -14.96
C VAL A 103 -2.92 6.02 -15.84
N PRO A 104 -3.82 5.68 -16.79
CA PRO A 104 -4.48 6.69 -17.62
C PRO A 104 -5.33 7.63 -16.77
N LEU A 105 -5.44 8.90 -17.20
CA LEU A 105 -6.17 9.93 -16.44
C LEU A 105 -7.63 9.52 -16.17
N ALA A 106 -8.31 8.93 -17.16
CA ALA A 106 -9.68 8.43 -17.04
C ALA A 106 -9.88 7.38 -15.93
N PHE A 107 -8.82 6.67 -15.54
CA PHE A 107 -8.84 5.64 -14.50
C PHE A 107 -8.19 6.08 -13.18
N SER A 108 -7.68 7.32 -13.12
CA SER A 108 -6.94 7.85 -11.98
C SER A 108 -7.81 8.56 -10.92
N ARG A 109 -9.13 8.43 -10.98
CA ARG A 109 -10.06 9.11 -10.04
C ARG A 109 -9.58 8.95 -8.59
N GLY A 110 -9.48 10.06 -7.86
CA GLY A 110 -9.06 10.08 -6.46
C GLY A 110 -7.59 9.76 -6.22
N PHE A 111 -6.77 9.68 -7.26
CA PHE A 111 -5.34 9.32 -7.17
C PHE A 111 -4.47 10.15 -8.12
N ALA A 112 -3.31 10.60 -7.66
CA ALA A 112 -2.35 11.38 -8.46
C ALA A 112 -3.05 12.49 -9.29
N ALA A 113 -2.94 12.45 -10.62
CA ALA A 113 -3.56 13.44 -11.51
C ALA A 113 -5.08 13.53 -11.38
N GLY A 114 -5.77 12.44 -11.03
CA GLY A 114 -7.22 12.45 -10.80
C GLY A 114 -7.63 12.96 -9.42
N LEU A 115 -6.67 13.29 -8.55
CA LEU A 115 -6.90 13.99 -7.27
C LEU A 115 -6.49 15.46 -7.37
N THR A 116 -5.28 15.74 -7.91
CA THR A 116 -4.67 17.09 -7.84
C THR A 116 -4.60 17.81 -9.18
N GLY A 117 -4.95 17.15 -10.29
CA GLY A 117 -4.74 17.66 -11.65
C GLY A 117 -3.32 17.48 -12.17
N ALA A 118 -2.34 17.14 -11.31
CA ALA A 118 -0.96 16.88 -11.69
C ALA A 118 -0.55 15.44 -11.35
N ARG A 119 0.18 14.79 -12.26
CA ARG A 119 0.58 13.39 -12.08
C ARG A 119 1.54 13.19 -10.90
N PHE A 120 2.42 14.17 -10.67
CA PHE A 120 3.39 14.19 -9.57
C PHE A 120 3.30 15.53 -8.85
N GLU A 121 2.22 15.76 -8.12
CA GLU A 121 2.17 16.86 -7.15
C GLU A 121 2.98 16.46 -5.92
N THR A 122 3.87 17.34 -5.45
CA THR A 122 4.92 17.00 -4.48
C THR A 122 4.39 16.40 -3.18
N VAL A 123 3.39 17.02 -2.55
CA VAL A 123 2.89 16.60 -1.24
C VAL A 123 2.22 15.23 -1.35
N THR A 124 1.26 15.08 -2.26
CA THR A 124 0.54 13.82 -2.46
C THR A 124 1.48 12.70 -2.92
N THR A 125 2.47 13.00 -3.76
CA THR A 125 3.49 12.02 -4.16
C THR A 125 4.23 11.46 -2.94
N ILE A 126 4.70 12.32 -2.04
CA ILE A 126 5.40 11.88 -0.82
C ILE A 126 4.50 10.98 0.03
N LEU A 127 3.22 11.34 0.20
CA LEU A 127 2.27 10.53 0.96
C LEU A 127 2.04 9.14 0.35
N TYR A 128 1.87 9.06 -0.98
CA TYR A 128 1.73 7.79 -1.67
C TYR A 128 2.99 6.93 -1.55
N LEU A 129 4.18 7.52 -1.72
CA LEU A 129 5.45 6.81 -1.57
C LEU A 129 5.65 6.29 -0.14
N PHE A 130 5.30 7.09 0.85
CA PHE A 130 5.33 6.66 2.25
C PHE A 130 4.41 5.45 2.48
N GLY A 131 3.18 5.49 1.95
CA GLY A 131 2.26 4.35 1.95
C GLY A 131 2.84 3.10 1.29
N GLY A 132 3.48 3.25 0.12
CA GLY A 132 4.16 2.17 -0.59
C GLY A 132 5.33 1.56 0.20
N ALA A 133 6.19 2.40 0.78
CA ALA A 133 7.30 1.95 1.62
C ALA A 133 6.79 1.16 2.85
N LEU A 134 5.78 1.68 3.55
CA LEU A 134 5.17 1.00 4.69
C LEU A 134 4.52 -0.32 4.28
N ALA A 135 3.87 -0.40 3.12
CA ALA A 135 3.29 -1.64 2.63
C ALA A 135 4.35 -2.75 2.47
N GLY A 136 5.50 -2.42 1.88
CA GLY A 136 6.63 -3.34 1.76
C GLY A 136 7.19 -3.81 3.11
N GLY A 137 7.37 -2.89 4.05
CA GLY A 137 7.83 -3.20 5.40
C GLY A 137 6.84 -4.08 6.18
N VAL A 138 5.54 -3.75 6.11
CA VAL A 138 4.46 -4.52 6.75
C VAL A 138 4.37 -5.93 6.17
N TYR A 139 4.51 -6.09 4.85
CA TYR A 139 4.55 -7.41 4.23
C TYR A 139 5.66 -8.29 4.83
N GLU A 140 6.92 -7.83 4.82
CA GLU A 140 8.02 -8.66 5.34
C GLU A 140 7.93 -8.88 6.85
N GLY A 141 7.46 -7.89 7.61
CA GLY A 141 7.20 -8.03 9.04
C GLY A 141 6.15 -9.09 9.36
N ALA A 142 4.98 -9.01 8.71
CA ALA A 142 3.90 -9.97 8.87
C ALA A 142 4.31 -11.39 8.41
N LEU A 143 5.04 -11.48 7.30
CA LEU A 143 5.52 -12.76 6.76
C LEU A 143 6.53 -13.42 7.71
N ALA A 144 7.47 -12.65 8.26
CA ALA A 144 8.43 -13.13 9.23
C ALA A 144 7.74 -13.63 10.51
N GLN A 145 6.75 -12.88 11.01
CA GLN A 145 5.97 -13.27 12.19
C GLN A 145 5.19 -14.57 11.94
N CYS A 146 4.56 -14.72 10.78
CA CYS A 146 3.82 -15.93 10.41
C CYS A 146 4.74 -17.16 10.34
N ARG A 147 5.92 -17.03 9.71
CA ARG A 147 6.90 -18.13 9.63
C ARG A 147 7.41 -18.57 10.99
N ARG A 148 7.62 -17.63 11.93
CA ARG A 148 8.02 -17.94 13.31
C ARG A 148 6.94 -18.75 14.04
N ARG A 149 5.66 -18.39 13.86
CA ARG A 149 4.53 -19.13 14.43
C ARG A 149 4.42 -20.55 13.87
N ASP A 150 4.52 -20.70 12.55
CA ASP A 150 4.47 -22.02 11.89
C ASP A 150 5.62 -22.94 12.34
N ALA A 151 6.82 -22.39 12.56
CA ALA A 151 7.96 -23.15 13.05
C ALA A 151 7.78 -23.61 14.51
N GLY A 152 7.26 -22.73 15.38
CA GLY A 152 6.96 -23.07 16.77
C GLY A 152 5.92 -24.18 16.91
N GLN A 153 4.88 -24.17 16.07
CA GLN A 153 3.85 -25.23 16.07
C GLN A 153 4.39 -26.60 15.64
N LYS A 154 5.37 -26.64 14.73
CA LYS A 154 6.00 -27.90 14.30
C LYS A 154 6.90 -28.51 15.37
N SER A 155 7.47 -27.71 16.28
CA SER A 155 8.30 -28.21 17.37
C SER A 155 7.50 -28.86 18.51
N LEU A 156 6.18 -28.62 18.56
CA LEU A 156 5.27 -29.13 19.59
C LEU A 156 4.49 -30.39 19.14
N ARG A 157 4.64 -30.79 17.87
CA ARG A 157 4.03 -31.99 17.30
C ARG A 157 5.11 -33.03 17.08
#